data_AF-A0A438K7Q8-F1
#
_entry.id   AF-A0A438K7Q8-F1
#
_cell.length_a   1.000
_cell.length_b   1.000
_cell.length_c   1.000
_cell.angle_alpha   90.00
_cell.angle_beta   90.00
_cell.angle_gamma   90.00
#
_symmetry.space_group_name_H-M   'P 1'
#
loop_
_entity.id
_entity.type
_entity.pdbx_description
1 polymer ?
#
loop_
_entity_poly.entity_id
_entity_poly.type
_entity_poly.pdbx_seq_one_letter_code
_entity_poly.pdbx_strand_id
1 'polypeptide(L)'
;MAEDFSTAVDYGLRLSKRIYYGKDRSASAPKPQEMEKSESQESLLPTAPMVYAVIPEPSIVDNPDVPSYQPYVHGRCDPPALIPLHMLGIAMEVDCYLDTAFISVSGTWRVHCVMGSRRCDCRVAIPMGSR
;
A
#
# COMPACT_ATOMS: atom_id res chain seq x y z
N MET A 1 8.43 10.65 11.38
CA MET A 1 7.07 10.13 11.14
C MET A 1 6.67 10.19 9.67
N ALA A 2 6.54 11.37 9.05
CA ALA A 2 6.19 11.46 7.62
C ALA A 2 7.30 10.88 6.72
N GLU A 3 8.56 11.15 7.04
CA GLU A 3 9.72 10.60 6.34
C GLU A 3 9.88 9.08 6.51
N ASP A 4 9.64 8.56 7.72
CA ASP A 4 9.67 7.11 7.97
C ASP A 4 8.57 6.39 7.17
N PHE A 5 7.39 7.04 7.06
CA PHE A 5 6.28 6.53 6.28
C PHE A 5 6.61 6.52 4.78
N SER A 6 7.13 7.64 4.23
CA SER A 6 7.49 7.71 2.81
C SER A 6 8.61 6.72 2.47
N THR A 7 9.59 6.54 3.36
CA THR A 7 10.66 5.54 3.21
C THR A 7 10.11 4.12 3.23
N ALA A 8 9.18 3.81 4.14
CA ALA A 8 8.54 2.50 4.19
C ALA A 8 7.69 2.22 2.93
N VAL A 9 7.02 3.25 2.38
CA VAL A 9 6.26 3.16 1.13
C VAL A 9 7.18 2.97 -0.07
N ASP A 10 8.27 3.73 -0.18
CA ASP A 10 9.25 3.58 -1.26
C ASP A 10 9.84 2.16 -1.25
N TYR A 11 10.19 1.65 -0.08
CA TYR A 11 10.70 0.29 0.05
C TYR A 11 9.64 -0.76 -0.34
N GLY A 12 8.39 -0.58 0.08
CA GLY A 12 7.29 -1.44 -0.34
C GLY A 12 7.07 -1.44 -1.86
N LEU A 13 7.11 -0.26 -2.49
CA LEU A 13 7.00 -0.12 -3.95
C LEU A 13 8.12 -0.86 -4.68
N ARG A 14 9.35 -0.85 -4.14
CA ARG A 14 10.48 -1.63 -4.68
C ARG A 14 10.25 -3.14 -4.55
N LEU A 15 9.69 -3.59 -3.43
CA LEU A 15 9.33 -5.00 -3.20
C LEU A 15 8.16 -5.46 -4.09
N SER A 16 7.27 -4.56 -4.50
CA SER A 16 6.05 -4.89 -5.26
C SER A 16 6.21 -4.83 -6.79
N LYS A 17 7.41 -4.55 -7.31
CA LYS A 17 7.64 -4.25 -8.75
C LYS A 17 7.16 -5.33 -9.73
N ARG A 18 7.24 -6.61 -9.36
CA ARG A 18 6.72 -7.72 -10.17
C ARG A 18 5.84 -8.65 -9.34
N ILE A 19 4.79 -8.12 -8.74
CA ILE A 19 3.80 -8.97 -8.10
C ILE A 19 3.13 -9.89 -9.14
N TYR A 20 2.93 -11.15 -8.77
CA TYR A 20 2.14 -12.09 -9.54
C TYR A 20 0.64 -11.82 -9.33
N TYR A 21 -0.07 -11.44 -10.39
CA TYR A 21 -1.50 -11.08 -10.32
C TYR A 21 -2.46 -12.27 -10.53
N GLY A 22 -1.96 -13.52 -10.47
CA GLY A 22 -2.74 -14.71 -10.80
C GLY A 22 -2.77 -15.02 -12.31
N LYS A 23 -3.24 -16.22 -12.66
CA LYS A 23 -3.35 -16.71 -14.05
C LYS A 23 -4.56 -16.15 -14.81
N ASP A 24 -5.44 -15.42 -14.12
CA ASP A 24 -6.62 -14.78 -14.70
C ASP A 24 -6.22 -13.53 -15.49
N ARG A 25 -6.11 -13.70 -16.81
CA ARG A 25 -5.77 -12.68 -17.82
C ARG A 25 -6.73 -11.48 -17.89
N SER A 26 -7.74 -11.42 -17.02
CA SER A 26 -8.68 -10.30 -16.88
C SER A 26 -8.25 -9.24 -15.87
N ALA A 27 -7.27 -9.53 -15.00
CA ALA A 27 -6.68 -8.54 -14.10
C ALA A 27 -5.37 -8.01 -14.72
N SER A 28 -5.47 -6.99 -15.57
CA SER A 28 -4.30 -6.21 -16.00
C SER A 28 -3.57 -5.71 -14.75
N ALA A 29 -2.24 -5.87 -14.70
CA ALA A 29 -1.42 -5.05 -13.82
C ALA A 29 -1.84 -3.58 -14.06
N PRO A 30 -2.02 -2.75 -13.02
CA PRO A 30 -2.41 -1.36 -13.21
C PRO A 30 -1.42 -0.74 -14.20
N LYS A 31 -1.92 -0.12 -15.27
CA LYS A 31 -1.05 0.70 -16.12
C LYS A 31 -0.41 1.72 -15.18
N PRO A 32 0.93 1.78 -15.09
CA PRO A 32 1.56 2.85 -14.32
C PRO A 32 1.00 4.15 -14.88
N GLN A 33 0.26 4.89 -14.07
CA GLN A 33 -0.01 6.28 -14.42
C GLN A 33 1.37 6.90 -14.59
N GLU A 34 1.61 7.59 -15.70
CA GLU A 34 2.80 8.39 -15.92
C GLU A 34 2.82 9.49 -14.85
N MET A 35 3.27 9.13 -13.65
CA MET A 35 3.67 10.09 -12.64
C MET A 35 4.98 10.65 -13.15
N GLU A 36 4.96 11.94 -13.51
CA GLU A 36 6.18 12.71 -13.71
C GLU A 36 7.12 12.39 -12.55
N LYS A 37 8.35 11.99 -12.89
CA LYS A 37 9.40 11.58 -11.96
C LYS A 37 9.87 12.79 -11.14
N SER A 38 9.04 13.22 -10.21
CA SER A 38 9.37 14.14 -9.14
C SER A 38 9.39 13.30 -7.87
N GLU A 39 10.49 12.58 -7.67
CA GLU A 39 10.75 11.77 -6.47
C GLU A 39 11.03 12.70 -5.27
N SER A 40 10.08 13.56 -4.90
CA SER A 40 10.10 14.22 -3.60
C SER A 40 9.44 13.29 -2.59
N GLN A 41 10.04 13.12 -1.41
CA GLN A 41 9.47 12.29 -0.32
C GLN A 41 8.03 12.71 0.05
N GLU A 42 7.64 13.96 -0.22
CA GLU A 42 6.28 14.48 -0.05
C GLU A 42 5.25 13.83 -0.99
N SER A 43 5.66 13.37 -2.17
CA SER A 43 4.76 12.72 -3.15
C SER A 43 4.25 11.35 -2.70
N LEU A 44 4.93 10.72 -1.74
CA LEU A 44 4.58 9.39 -1.23
C LEU A 44 3.61 9.44 -0.04
N LEU A 45 3.29 10.64 0.45
CA LEU A 45 2.28 10.83 1.48
C LEU A 45 0.88 10.76 0.85
N PRO A 46 -0.07 10.03 1.47
CA PRO A 46 -1.41 9.92 0.94
C PRO A 46 -2.14 11.26 1.04
N THR A 47 -2.77 11.69 -0.06
CA THR A 47 -3.61 12.90 -0.13
C THR A 47 -5.08 12.62 0.16
N ALA A 48 -5.46 11.33 0.24
CA ALA A 48 -6.78 10.84 0.62
C ALA A 48 -6.63 9.60 1.51
N PRO A 49 -7.68 9.14 2.21
CA PRO A 49 -7.62 7.90 2.98
C PRO A 49 -7.14 6.73 2.12
N MET A 50 -6.04 6.11 2.54
CA MET A 50 -5.36 5.04 1.80
C MET A 50 -5.03 3.88 2.73
N VAL A 51 -5.01 2.66 2.18
CA VAL A 51 -4.69 1.44 2.93
C VAL A 51 -3.43 0.81 2.37
N TYR A 52 -2.54 0.39 3.26
CA TYR A 52 -1.26 -0.23 2.94
C TYR A 52 -1.15 -1.59 3.60
N ALA A 53 -0.61 -2.58 2.89
CA ALA A 53 -0.17 -3.83 3.50
C ALA A 53 1.13 -3.60 4.27
N VAL A 54 1.19 -4.08 5.51
CA VAL A 54 2.37 -4.02 6.37
C VAL A 54 3.21 -5.27 6.14
N ILE A 55 4.40 -5.09 5.59
CA ILE A 55 5.31 -6.17 5.21
C ILE A 55 6.52 -6.19 6.16
N PRO A 56 6.48 -7.03 7.21
CA PRO A 56 7.62 -7.21 8.10
C PRO A 56 8.74 -8.05 7.48
N GLU A 57 8.42 -8.90 6.50
CA GLU A 57 9.37 -9.81 5.86
C GLU A 57 9.11 -9.84 4.35
N PRO A 58 10.12 -9.60 3.49
CA PRO A 58 9.92 -9.60 2.04
C PRO A 58 9.45 -10.95 1.48
N SER A 59 9.75 -12.03 2.21
CA SER A 59 9.39 -13.39 1.87
C SER A 59 7.89 -13.65 1.79
N ILE A 60 7.04 -12.81 2.37
CA ILE A 60 5.57 -12.97 2.32
C ILE A 60 4.97 -12.36 1.05
N VAL A 61 5.73 -11.53 0.33
CA VAL A 61 5.27 -10.84 -0.87
C VAL A 61 5.24 -11.82 -2.04
N ASP A 62 4.14 -11.86 -2.78
CA ASP A 62 3.96 -12.70 -3.97
C ASP A 62 4.64 -12.07 -5.19
N ASN A 63 5.96 -11.90 -5.11
CA ASN A 63 6.78 -11.35 -6.18
C ASN A 63 7.78 -12.42 -6.64
N PRO A 64 7.68 -12.97 -7.87
CA PRO A 64 8.63 -13.90 -8.49
C PRO A 64 10.06 -13.40 -8.72
N ASP A 65 10.39 -12.13 -8.48
CA ASP A 65 11.78 -11.64 -8.44
C ASP A 65 12.42 -11.80 -7.04
N VAL A 66 11.60 -11.93 -5.99
CA VAL A 66 12.05 -12.21 -4.62
C VAL A 66 12.47 -13.69 -4.37
N PRO A 67 12.01 -14.73 -5.11
CA PRO A 67 12.37 -16.12 -4.88
C PRO A 67 13.47 -16.54 -5.86
N SER A 68 14.71 -16.28 -5.48
CA SER A 68 15.80 -17.21 -5.78
C SER A 68 16.63 -17.44 -4.51
N TYR A 69 16.02 -18.17 -3.57
CA TYR A 69 16.73 -19.01 -2.61
C TYR A 69 17.84 -18.34 -1.75
N GLN A 70 17.61 -17.19 -1.10
CA GLN A 70 18.44 -16.78 0.04
C GLN A 70 17.62 -16.01 1.10
N PRO A 71 17.08 -16.69 2.13
CA PRO A 71 16.42 -16.02 3.27
C PRO A 71 17.35 -15.05 4.04
N TYR A 72 18.66 -15.09 3.79
CA TYR A 72 19.66 -14.23 4.42
C TYR A 72 19.84 -12.85 3.75
N VAL A 73 19.32 -12.64 2.54
CA VAL A 73 19.57 -11.39 1.77
C VAL A 73 18.52 -10.33 2.05
N HIS A 74 17.30 -10.76 2.29
CA HIS A 74 16.17 -9.90 2.60
C HIS A 74 15.69 -10.27 4.00
N GLY A 75 16.47 -9.83 5.00
CA GLY A 75 16.11 -9.98 6.40
C GLY A 75 14.80 -9.27 6.74
N ARG A 76 14.49 -9.22 8.04
CA ARG A 76 13.30 -8.49 8.53
C ARG A 76 13.38 -7.02 8.11
N CYS A 77 12.28 -6.50 7.58
CA CYS A 77 12.11 -5.08 7.32
C CYS A 77 11.91 -4.36 8.66
N ASP A 78 12.84 -3.49 9.02
CA ASP A 78 12.73 -2.63 10.20
C ASP A 78 13.08 -1.18 9.83
N PRO A 79 12.09 -0.28 9.70
CA PRO A 79 10.64 -0.48 9.88
C PRO A 79 10.00 -1.36 8.78
N PRO A 80 8.80 -1.94 9.02
CA PRO A 80 8.12 -2.76 8.03
C PRO A 80 7.81 -1.97 6.75
N ALA A 81 7.98 -2.60 5.60
CA ALA A 81 7.67 -1.98 4.32
C ALA A 81 6.15 -1.80 4.15
N LEU A 82 5.72 -0.77 3.42
CA LEU A 82 4.31 -0.46 3.18
C LEU A 82 4.00 -0.54 1.69
N ILE A 83 3.14 -1.47 1.29
CA ILE A 83 2.70 -1.59 -0.10
C ILE A 83 1.28 -1.03 -0.22
N PRO A 84 1.03 0.02 -1.02
CA PRO A 84 -0.32 0.56 -1.19
C PRO A 84 -1.26 -0.49 -1.79
N LEU A 85 -2.43 -0.68 -1.20
CA LEU A 85 -3.45 -1.60 -1.69
C LEU A 85 -4.33 -0.95 -2.75
N HIS A 86 -4.73 -1.73 -3.74
CA HIS A 86 -5.63 -1.26 -4.78
C HIS A 86 -7.03 -1.09 -4.22
N MET A 87 -7.54 0.15 -4.20
CA MET A 87 -8.91 0.47 -3.85
C MET A 87 -9.85 0.01 -4.97
N LEU A 88 -10.79 -0.87 -4.65
CA LEU A 88 -11.83 -1.34 -5.57
C LEU A 88 -13.10 -0.48 -5.49
N GLY A 89 -13.36 0.13 -4.33
CA GLY A 89 -14.50 1.02 -4.12
C GLY A 89 -14.40 1.73 -2.79
N ILE A 90 -14.98 2.92 -2.72
CA ILE A 90 -15.07 3.73 -1.51
C ILE A 90 -16.40 4.48 -1.50
N ALA A 91 -17.01 4.57 -0.33
CA ALA A 91 -18.21 5.33 -0.03
C ALA A 91 -17.95 6.14 1.24
N MET A 92 -18.50 7.36 1.27
CA MET A 92 -18.38 8.26 2.40
C MET A 92 -19.73 8.90 2.67
N GLU A 93 -20.15 8.85 3.93
CA GLU A 93 -21.35 9.51 4.44
C GLU A 93 -20.90 10.54 5.48
N VAL A 94 -21.50 11.72 5.42
CA VAL A 94 -21.16 12.84 6.29
C VAL A 94 -22.43 13.41 6.88
N ASP A 95 -22.55 13.30 8.20
CA ASP A 95 -23.65 13.87 8.96
C ASP A 95 -23.15 15.08 9.76
N CYS A 96 -23.59 16.27 9.37
CA CYS A 96 -23.21 17.53 10.01
C CYS A 96 -24.30 18.02 10.95
N TYR A 97 -23.95 18.29 12.21
CA TYR A 97 -24.81 18.86 13.22
C TYR A 97 -24.09 20.02 13.93
N LEU A 98 -24.61 21.24 13.77
CA LEU A 98 -24.02 22.46 14.34
C LEU A 98 -22.53 22.61 13.96
N ASP A 99 -21.64 22.43 14.92
CA ASP A 99 -20.18 22.52 14.82
C ASP A 99 -19.49 21.14 14.71
N THR A 100 -20.25 20.05 14.68
CA THR A 100 -19.74 18.67 14.64
C THR A 100 -20.09 18.00 13.32
N ALA A 101 -19.14 17.27 12.73
CA ALA A 101 -19.37 16.40 11.58
C ALA A 101 -18.99 14.96 11.93
N PHE A 102 -19.91 14.02 11.69
CA PHE A 102 -19.65 12.59 11.76
C PHE A 102 -19.35 12.09 10.36
N ILE A 103 -18.18 11.47 10.18
CA ILE A 103 -17.71 10.99 8.89
C ILE A 103 -17.62 9.47 8.95
N SER A 104 -18.43 8.80 8.14
CA SER A 104 -18.42 7.34 7.97
C SER A 104 -17.80 7.00 6.62
N VAL A 105 -16.70 6.25 6.62
CA VAL A 105 -16.03 5.80 5.40
C VAL A 105 -16.11 4.28 5.31
N SER A 106 -16.67 3.78 4.21
CA SER A 106 -16.66 2.37 3.85
C SER A 106 -15.82 2.18 2.60
N GLY A 107 -14.90 1.24 2.59
CA GLY A 107 -14.08 0.98 1.43
C GLY A 107 -13.71 -0.49 1.29
N THR A 108 -13.43 -0.88 0.05
CA THR A 108 -12.99 -2.22 -0.30
C THR A 108 -11.63 -2.11 -0.99
N TRP A 109 -10.63 -2.79 -0.44
CA TRP A 109 -9.28 -2.85 -1.00
C TRP A 109 -8.90 -4.29 -1.31
N ARG A 110 -8.14 -4.48 -2.40
CA ARG A 110 -7.60 -5.78 -2.79
C ARG A 110 -6.18 -5.96 -2.26
N VAL A 111 -6.01 -6.95 -1.39
CA VAL A 111 -4.68 -7.48 -1.04
C VAL A 111 -4.18 -8.31 -2.21
N HIS A 112 -3.27 -7.73 -3.00
CA HIS A 112 -2.74 -8.34 -4.21
C HIS A 112 -1.25 -8.69 -4.08
N CYS A 113 -0.57 -8.17 -3.07
CA CYS A 113 0.89 -8.26 -2.92
C CYS A 113 1.36 -9.39 -2.02
N VAL A 114 0.47 -10.05 -1.26
CA VAL A 114 0.84 -11.09 -0.29
C VAL A 114 0.44 -12.46 -0.83
N MET A 115 1.31 -13.46 -0.65
CA MET A 115 1.03 -14.83 -1.05
C MET A 115 -0.24 -15.35 -0.37
N GLY A 116 -1.09 -16.08 -1.10
CA GLY A 116 -2.39 -16.55 -0.59
C GLY A 116 -2.34 -17.46 0.65
N SER A 117 -1.19 -18.05 0.98
CA SER A 117 -0.98 -18.85 2.20
C SER A 117 -0.46 -18.04 3.40
N ARG A 118 -0.27 -16.72 3.23
CA ARG A 118 0.27 -15.80 4.22
C ARG A 118 -0.76 -14.75 4.59
N ARG A 119 -0.48 -14.03 5.68
CA ARG A 119 -1.28 -12.91 6.17
C ARG A 119 -0.38 -11.71 6.43
N CYS A 120 -0.94 -10.52 6.35
CA CYS A 120 -0.31 -9.28 6.76
C CYS A 120 -1.31 -8.43 7.54
N ASP A 121 -0.79 -7.51 8.34
CA ASP A 121 -1.62 -6.44 8.88
C ASP A 121 -1.85 -5.37 7.80
N CYS A 122 -2.90 -4.58 7.96
CA CYS A 122 -3.18 -3.43 7.12
C CYS A 122 -3.08 -2.15 7.94
N ARG A 123 -2.48 -1.11 7.35
CA ARG A 123 -2.41 0.23 7.94
C ARG A 123 -3.26 1.19 7.13
N VAL A 124 -4.23 1.81 7.79
CA VAL A 124 -5.04 2.91 7.22
C VAL A 124 -4.32 4.21 7.52
N ALA A 125 -4.02 4.99 6.49
CA ALA A 125 -3.46 6.32 6.61
C ALA A 125 -4.53 7.35 6.23
N ILE A 126 -4.85 8.24 7.17
CA ILE A 126 -5.83 9.31 7.00
C ILE A 126 -5.07 10.62 7.02
N PRO A 127 -5.00 11.37 5.92
CA PRO A 127 -4.41 12.70 5.92
C PRO A 127 -5.25 13.64 6.78
N MET A 128 -4.63 14.26 7.78
CA MET A 128 -5.26 15.23 8.67
C MET A 128 -4.56 16.58 8.50
N GLY A 129 -5.26 17.56 7.93
CA GLY A 129 -4.74 18.92 7.68
C GLY A 129 -5.08 19.45 6.29
N SER A 130 -5.05 20.77 6.11
CA SER A 130 -5.12 21.42 4.80
C SER A 130 -3.72 21.55 4.22
N ARG A 131 -3.56 21.28 2.92
CA ARG A 131 -2.36 21.65 2.16
C ARG A 131 -2.28 23.17 2.01
#